data_AF-A0A3P9B342-F1
#
_entry.id   AF-A0A3P9B342-F1
#
_cell.length_a   1.000
_cell.length_b   1.000
_cell.length_c   1.000
_cell.angle_alpha   90.00
_cell.angle_beta   90.00
_cell.angle_gamma   90.00
#
_symmetry.space_group_name_H-M   'P 1'
#
loop_
_entity.id
_entity.type
_entity.pdbx_description
1 polymer ?
#
loop_
_entity_poly.entity_id
_entity_poly.type
_entity_poly.pdbx_seq_one_letter_code
_entity_poly.pdbx_strand_id
1 'polypeptide(L)'
;MKNPGAAESRRLDGLLEAALVREARLWKVPVFKNGCIQGADISSSQHQEMILWLGEMNRLFRFCPETFALGVCVLNRLLSTVKAQTKYLKCIAFTSLVLAAKINEEDEVIGSVKGLVVQSGCNFSTAEILRMERIILDKLHWDLYTATPIDFVHIFHAMLVSSHPHLIPSIGLGSGKRPPGLQVALWTRQVQHCMACHQLWQFKGSTLALAIITLELEALTPDWFSMLTDLLKKAQVDSAEFIHCKEVVDEYLHSLEFSLTTNAVYIFNSTQIQEEERAQSPTRHLRESGRDQEDSDEYYDGFRNLYNEEATPGAEGSNRDDSFEQEDISSCPPLHPAVN
;
A
#
# COMPACT_ATOMS: atom_id res chain seq x y z
N MET A 1 -28.34 -9.54 -31.73
CA MET A 1 -27.54 -8.42 -31.18
C MET A 1 -27.40 -8.67 -29.68
N LYS A 2 -26.19 -8.93 -29.17
CA LYS A 2 -25.97 -9.16 -27.72
C LYS A 2 -26.06 -7.81 -27.00
N ASN A 3 -26.89 -7.74 -25.97
CA ASN A 3 -27.16 -6.52 -25.21
C ASN A 3 -25.86 -6.05 -24.51
N PRO A 4 -25.26 -4.89 -24.86
CA PRO A 4 -23.94 -4.49 -24.37
C PRO A 4 -23.90 -4.35 -22.83
N GLY A 5 -24.95 -3.80 -22.21
CA GLY A 5 -25.02 -3.67 -20.74
C GLY A 5 -25.05 -5.01 -19.99
N ALA A 6 -25.60 -6.07 -20.58
CA ALA A 6 -25.60 -7.40 -19.96
C ALA A 6 -24.25 -8.13 -20.09
N ALA A 7 -23.39 -7.70 -21.02
CA ALA A 7 -22.02 -8.20 -21.11
C ALA A 7 -21.11 -7.46 -20.13
N GLU A 8 -21.32 -6.16 -19.94
CA GLU A 8 -20.60 -5.31 -18.99
C GLU A 8 -20.89 -5.68 -17.54
N SER A 9 -22.17 -5.86 -17.17
CA SER A 9 -22.55 -6.34 -15.83
C SER A 9 -21.89 -7.68 -15.49
N ARG A 10 -21.89 -8.64 -16.42
CA ARG A 10 -21.24 -9.95 -16.21
C ARG A 10 -19.71 -9.84 -16.06
N ARG A 11 -19.10 -8.89 -16.74
CA ARG A 11 -17.66 -8.62 -16.60
C ARG A 11 -17.35 -8.03 -15.23
N LEU A 12 -18.17 -7.09 -14.75
CA LEU A 12 -18.03 -6.51 -13.41
C LEU A 12 -18.24 -7.53 -12.30
N ASP A 13 -19.23 -8.42 -12.44
CA ASP A 13 -19.43 -9.53 -11.50
C ASP A 13 -18.19 -10.45 -11.46
N GLY A 14 -17.60 -10.76 -12.63
CA GLY A 14 -16.36 -11.53 -12.70
C GLY A 14 -15.14 -10.83 -12.08
N LEU A 15 -15.06 -9.50 -12.21
CA LEU A 15 -14.00 -8.70 -11.56
C LEU A 15 -14.15 -8.69 -10.04
N LEU A 16 -15.39 -8.55 -9.55
CA LEU A 16 -15.69 -8.60 -8.12
C LEU A 16 -15.34 -9.97 -7.54
N GLU A 17 -15.80 -11.06 -8.16
CA GLU A 17 -15.48 -12.43 -7.72
C GLU A 17 -13.96 -12.67 -7.70
N ALA A 18 -13.23 -12.24 -8.73
CA ALA A 18 -11.78 -12.35 -8.76
C ALA A 18 -11.11 -11.55 -7.63
N ALA A 19 -11.63 -10.36 -7.29
CA ALA A 19 -11.14 -9.55 -6.18
C ALA A 19 -11.44 -10.19 -4.82
N LEU A 20 -12.65 -10.71 -4.61
CA LEU A 20 -13.05 -11.43 -3.39
C LEU A 20 -12.22 -12.69 -3.17
N VAL A 21 -11.92 -13.45 -4.22
CA VAL A 21 -11.04 -14.62 -4.13
C VAL A 21 -9.61 -14.22 -3.71
N ARG A 22 -9.09 -13.12 -4.26
CA ARG A 22 -7.76 -12.61 -3.88
C ARG A 22 -7.75 -12.13 -2.42
N GLU A 23 -8.78 -11.38 -2.02
CA GLU A 23 -8.98 -10.95 -0.65
C GLU A 23 -8.99 -12.16 0.29
N ALA A 24 -9.86 -13.15 0.06
CA ALA A 24 -9.97 -14.33 0.90
C ALA A 24 -8.67 -15.12 1.02
N ARG A 25 -7.87 -15.21 -0.06
CA ARG A 25 -6.58 -15.91 -0.07
C ARG A 25 -5.51 -15.20 0.75
N LEU A 26 -5.46 -13.86 0.65
CA LEU A 26 -4.36 -13.05 1.18
C LEU A 26 -4.71 -12.24 2.42
N TRP A 27 -5.95 -12.34 2.89
CA TRP A 27 -6.44 -11.70 4.09
C TRP A 27 -5.65 -12.16 5.32
N LYS A 28 -4.72 -11.30 5.75
CA LYS A 28 -3.96 -11.44 6.99
C LYS A 28 -3.79 -10.07 7.61
N VAL A 29 -4.29 -9.93 8.83
CA VAL A 29 -4.35 -8.67 9.56
C VAL A 29 -3.60 -8.79 10.88
N PRO A 30 -2.83 -7.77 11.30
CA PRO A 30 -2.20 -7.77 12.60
C PRO A 30 -3.28 -7.80 13.68
N VAL A 31 -3.29 -8.84 14.50
CA VAL A 31 -4.21 -8.93 15.63
C VAL A 31 -3.60 -8.17 16.80
N PHE A 32 -4.26 -7.09 17.23
CA PHE A 32 -3.86 -6.33 18.39
C PHE A 32 -4.44 -6.98 19.65
N LYS A 33 -3.57 -7.44 20.56
CA LYS A 33 -3.95 -7.89 21.90
C LYS A 33 -3.37 -6.91 22.91
N ASN A 34 -4.19 -6.41 23.82
CA ASN A 34 -3.81 -5.39 24.81
C ASN A 34 -3.23 -4.10 24.19
N GLY A 35 -3.64 -3.75 22.96
CA GLY A 35 -3.16 -2.55 22.27
C GLY A 35 -1.82 -2.69 21.54
N CYS A 36 -1.20 -3.88 21.51
CA CYS A 36 0.01 -4.17 20.75
C CYS A 36 -0.19 -5.32 19.76
N ILE A 37 0.59 -5.33 18.67
CA ILE A 37 0.59 -6.44 17.69
C ILE A 37 1.04 -7.72 18.42
N GLN A 38 0.30 -8.81 18.25
CA GLN A 38 0.59 -10.07 18.95
C GLN A 38 2.03 -10.55 18.72
N GLY A 39 2.89 -10.41 19.74
CA GLY A 39 4.29 -10.85 19.71
C GLY A 39 5.31 -9.81 19.23
N ALA A 40 4.91 -8.55 19.05
CA ALA A 40 5.81 -7.42 18.77
C ALA A 40 5.50 -6.24 19.71
N ASP A 41 6.52 -5.41 20.00
CA ASP A 41 6.39 -4.22 20.86
C ASP A 41 5.79 -3.00 20.12
N ILE A 42 5.01 -3.24 19.07
CA ILE A 42 4.39 -2.19 18.25
C ILE A 42 2.98 -1.94 18.77
N SER A 43 2.74 -0.74 19.28
CA SER A 43 1.42 -0.33 19.74
C SER A 43 0.49 0.01 18.56
N SER A 44 -0.82 -0.03 18.81
CA SER A 44 -1.84 0.41 17.85
C SER A 44 -1.66 1.88 17.46
N SER A 45 -1.19 2.73 18.37
CA SER A 45 -0.92 4.14 18.09
C SER A 45 0.27 4.33 17.15
N GLN A 46 1.37 3.59 17.38
CA GLN A 46 2.55 3.62 16.50
C GLN A 46 2.21 3.11 15.10
N HIS A 47 1.37 2.09 15.01
CA HIS A 47 0.87 1.57 13.75
C HIS A 47 0.02 2.60 12.99
N GLN A 48 -0.93 3.26 13.66
CA GLN A 48 -1.73 4.33 13.07
C GLN A 48 -0.87 5.51 12.61
N GLU A 49 0.08 5.98 13.43
CA GLU A 49 1.05 7.02 13.05
C GLU A 49 1.85 6.64 11.81
N MET A 50 2.24 5.37 11.71
CA MET A 50 2.98 4.84 10.57
C MET A 50 2.14 4.86 9.28
N ILE A 51 0.85 4.52 9.34
CA ILE A 51 -0.04 4.59 8.17
C ILE A 51 -0.29 6.04 7.76
N LEU A 52 -0.50 6.95 8.72
CA LEU A 52 -0.63 8.38 8.43
C LEU A 52 0.65 8.94 7.77
N TRP A 53 1.82 8.54 8.27
CA TRP A 53 3.10 8.90 7.68
C TRP A 53 3.26 8.33 6.27
N LEU A 54 2.83 7.08 6.01
CA LEU A 54 2.80 6.52 4.67
C LEU A 54 1.92 7.34 3.72
N GLY A 55 0.77 7.82 4.21
CA GLY A 55 -0.10 8.71 3.43
C GLY A 55 0.59 10.02 3.07
N GLU A 56 1.39 10.57 3.98
CA GLU A 56 2.20 11.76 3.70
C GLU A 56 3.30 11.49 2.67
N MET A 57 4.00 10.35 2.78
CA MET A 57 5.00 9.96 1.78
C MET A 57 4.36 9.73 0.41
N ASN A 58 3.20 9.09 0.34
CA ASN A 58 2.48 8.89 -0.91
C ASN A 58 2.13 10.22 -1.59
N ARG A 59 1.65 11.21 -0.82
CA ARG A 59 1.39 12.58 -1.32
C ARG A 59 2.66 13.28 -1.76
N LEU A 60 3.74 13.16 -0.97
CA LEU A 60 5.03 13.77 -1.27
C LEU A 60 5.60 13.26 -2.59
N PHE A 61 5.47 11.96 -2.87
CA PHE A 61 5.91 11.33 -4.11
C PHE A 61 4.90 11.45 -5.26
N ARG A 62 3.67 11.93 -4.98
CA ARG A 62 2.56 12.03 -5.93
C ARG A 62 2.16 10.69 -6.55
N PHE A 63 2.25 9.62 -5.75
CA PHE A 63 1.77 8.29 -6.15
C PHE A 63 0.24 8.22 -6.11
N CYS A 64 -0.33 7.32 -6.91
CA CYS A 64 -1.77 7.08 -6.94
C CYS A 64 -2.29 6.52 -5.60
N PRO A 65 -3.58 6.70 -5.29
CA PRO A 65 -4.21 6.15 -4.09
C PRO A 65 -4.06 4.63 -3.95
N GLU A 66 -4.06 3.90 -5.07
CA GLU A 66 -3.91 2.45 -5.16
C GLU A 66 -2.53 2.01 -4.64
N THR A 67 -1.48 2.79 -4.93
CA THR A 67 -0.12 2.58 -4.38
C THR A 67 -0.10 2.69 -2.86
N PHE A 68 -0.74 3.70 -2.30
CA PHE A 68 -0.87 3.81 -0.84
C PHE A 68 -1.60 2.60 -0.26
N ALA A 69 -2.76 2.23 -0.82
CA ALA A 69 -3.55 1.14 -0.26
C ALA A 69 -2.81 -0.20 -0.33
N LEU A 70 -2.14 -0.48 -1.45
CA LEU A 70 -1.31 -1.67 -1.59
C LEU A 70 -0.13 -1.65 -0.61
N GLY A 71 0.54 -0.50 -0.44
CA GLY A 71 1.64 -0.34 0.52
C GLY A 71 1.22 -0.62 1.96
N VAL A 72 0.04 -0.13 2.37
CA VAL A 72 -0.53 -0.41 3.70
C VAL A 72 -0.90 -1.90 3.82
N CYS A 73 -1.50 -2.50 2.80
CA CYS A 73 -1.79 -3.94 2.81
C CYS A 73 -0.52 -4.80 2.93
N VAL A 74 0.56 -4.46 2.22
CA VAL A 74 1.85 -5.16 2.30
C VAL A 74 2.46 -5.01 3.69
N LEU A 75 2.47 -3.81 4.25
CA LEU A 75 2.92 -3.55 5.62
C LEU A 75 2.17 -4.44 6.62
N ASN A 76 0.84 -4.44 6.56
CA ASN A 76 -0.01 -5.16 7.50
C ASN A 76 0.14 -6.68 7.37
N ARG A 77 0.24 -7.20 6.15
CA ARG A 77 0.51 -8.62 5.91
C ARG A 77 1.88 -9.04 6.45
N LEU A 78 2.90 -8.19 6.29
CA LEU A 78 4.22 -8.46 6.86
C LEU A 78 4.17 -8.48 8.39
N LEU A 79 3.60 -7.45 9.02
CA LEU A 79 3.48 -7.36 10.48
C LEU A 79 2.64 -8.49 11.09
N SER A 80 1.73 -9.08 10.31
CA SER A 80 0.99 -10.28 10.70
C SER A 80 1.83 -11.56 10.63
N THR A 81 2.88 -11.56 9.80
CA THR A 81 3.70 -12.74 9.49
C THR A 81 4.98 -12.79 10.31
N VAL A 82 5.53 -11.63 10.67
CA VAL A 82 6.82 -11.53 11.39
C VAL A 82 6.70 -10.71 12.67
N LYS A 83 7.48 -11.09 13.68
CA LYS A 83 7.66 -10.28 14.89
C LYS A 83 8.66 -9.16 14.61
N ALA A 84 8.17 -8.02 14.16
CA ALA A 84 9.00 -6.86 13.86
C ALA A 84 9.32 -6.06 15.13
N GLN A 85 10.56 -5.57 15.24
CA GLN A 85 10.93 -4.60 16.28
C GLN A 85 10.53 -3.20 15.82
N THR A 86 10.05 -2.37 16.76
CA THR A 86 9.60 -0.99 16.50
C THR A 86 10.65 -0.13 15.79
N LYS A 87 11.95 -0.36 16.06
CA LYS A 87 13.06 0.35 15.40
C LYS A 87 13.11 0.16 13.87
N TYR A 88 12.58 -0.95 13.36
CA TYR A 88 12.53 -1.23 11.92
C TYR A 88 11.19 -0.87 11.28
N LEU A 89 10.17 -0.50 12.06
CA LEU A 89 8.81 -0.26 11.57
C LEU A 89 8.78 0.79 10.45
N LYS A 90 9.51 1.90 10.62
CA LYS A 90 9.59 2.96 9.61
C LYS A 90 10.24 2.49 8.30
N CYS A 91 11.30 1.69 8.39
CA CYS A 91 11.97 1.11 7.22
C CYS A 91 11.08 0.09 6.51
N ILE A 92 10.40 -0.77 7.27
CA ILE A 92 9.43 -1.74 6.74
C ILE A 92 8.31 -1.02 5.99
N ALA A 93 7.71 -0.01 6.62
CA ALA A 93 6.61 0.74 6.02
C ALA A 93 7.05 1.46 4.75
N PHE A 94 8.16 2.20 4.81
CA PHE A 94 8.71 2.88 3.63
C PHE A 94 8.97 1.90 2.48
N THR A 95 9.62 0.78 2.77
CA THR A 95 9.91 -0.25 1.76
C THR A 95 8.63 -0.89 1.21
N SER A 96 7.59 -1.05 2.03
CA SER A 96 6.27 -1.54 1.58
C SER A 96 5.63 -0.59 0.58
N LEU A 97 5.76 0.73 0.79
CA LEU A 97 5.30 1.74 -0.16
C LEU A 97 6.12 1.74 -1.45
N VAL A 98 7.45 1.62 -1.36
CA VAL A 98 8.32 1.50 -2.55
C VAL A 98 7.98 0.26 -3.37
N LEU A 99 7.71 -0.87 -2.73
CA LEU A 99 7.27 -2.09 -3.39
C LEU A 99 5.91 -1.93 -4.08
N ALA A 100 4.96 -1.25 -3.43
CA ALA A 100 3.68 -0.94 -4.03
C ALA A 100 3.81 -0.01 -5.24
N ALA A 101 4.69 0.99 -5.14
CA ALA A 101 4.96 1.92 -6.24
C ALA A 101 5.53 1.17 -7.45
N LYS A 102 6.46 0.23 -7.24
CA LYS A 102 6.98 -0.66 -8.30
C LYS A 102 5.93 -1.51 -9.02
N ILE A 103 4.74 -1.69 -8.45
CA ILE A 103 3.67 -2.49 -9.05
C ILE A 103 2.66 -1.61 -9.79
N ASN A 104 2.34 -0.44 -9.23
CA ASN A 104 1.22 0.39 -9.67
C ASN A 104 1.65 1.64 -10.45
N GLU A 105 2.86 2.15 -10.22
CA GLU A 105 3.36 3.37 -10.85
C GLU A 105 4.23 3.06 -12.07
N GLU A 106 4.34 4.04 -12.96
CA GLU A 106 5.28 3.98 -14.08
C GLU A 106 6.72 4.21 -13.59
N ASP A 107 7.71 3.62 -14.27
CA ASP A 107 9.12 3.71 -13.90
C ASP A 107 9.63 5.17 -13.82
N GLU A 108 9.05 6.06 -14.64
CA GLU A 108 9.36 7.50 -14.64
C GLU A 108 8.95 8.21 -13.33
N VAL A 109 7.90 7.73 -12.67
CA VAL A 109 7.34 8.31 -11.44
C VAL A 109 8.10 7.83 -10.20
N ILE A 110 8.56 6.58 -10.19
CA ILE A 110 9.27 5.99 -9.04
C ILE A 110 10.67 6.61 -8.88
N GLY A 111 11.36 6.84 -9.99
CA GLY A 111 12.77 7.27 -9.99
C GLY A 111 13.68 6.25 -9.29
N SER A 112 14.81 6.72 -8.73
CA SER A 112 15.72 5.85 -7.99
C SER A 112 15.33 5.74 -6.51
N VAL A 113 15.56 4.56 -5.90
CA VAL A 113 15.36 4.35 -4.45
C VAL A 113 16.13 5.39 -3.62
N LYS A 114 17.33 5.77 -4.07
CA LYS A 114 18.12 6.83 -3.44
C LYS A 114 17.40 8.18 -3.47
N GLY A 115 16.76 8.53 -4.59
CA GLY A 115 15.95 9.74 -4.72
C GLY A 115 14.76 9.75 -3.76
N LEU A 116 14.00 8.65 -3.68
CA LEU A 116 12.87 8.52 -2.77
C LEU A 116 13.29 8.66 -1.30
N VAL A 117 14.41 8.06 -0.92
CA VAL A 117 14.96 8.19 0.44
C VAL A 117 15.32 9.65 0.75
N VAL A 118 16.05 10.33 -0.14
CA VAL A 118 16.42 11.74 0.04
C VAL A 118 15.19 12.63 0.17
N GLN A 119 14.20 12.44 -0.70
CA GLN A 119 12.96 13.22 -0.67
C GLN A 119 12.14 12.95 0.60
N SER A 120 12.10 11.70 1.09
CA SER A 120 11.39 11.35 2.34
C SER A 120 12.00 11.94 3.62
N GLY A 121 13.24 12.47 3.55
CA GLY A 121 14.00 12.88 4.73
C GLY A 121 14.35 11.72 5.67
N CYS A 122 14.29 10.47 5.19
CA CYS A 122 14.68 9.31 5.98
C CYS A 122 16.20 9.10 5.93
N ASN A 123 16.77 8.67 7.06
CA ASN A 123 18.19 8.37 7.18
C ASN A 123 18.52 6.91 6.80
N PHE A 124 17.78 6.32 5.85
CA PHE A 124 18.02 4.96 5.40
C PHE A 124 19.12 4.93 4.35
N SER A 125 19.99 3.93 4.39
CA SER A 125 20.84 3.62 3.24
C SER A 125 20.05 2.87 2.17
N THR A 126 20.46 3.00 0.91
CA THR A 126 19.88 2.21 -0.18
C THR A 126 20.04 0.71 0.07
N ALA A 127 21.15 0.29 0.68
CA ALA A 127 21.39 -1.11 1.07
C ALA A 127 20.38 -1.63 2.10
N GLU A 128 19.98 -0.81 3.08
CA GLU A 128 18.93 -1.17 4.04
C GLU A 128 17.58 -1.37 3.38
N ILE A 129 17.19 -0.49 2.44
CA ILE A 129 15.95 -0.63 1.70
C ILE A 129 15.95 -1.90 0.85
N LEU A 130 17.02 -2.16 0.08
CA LEU A 130 17.13 -3.36 -0.75
C LEU A 130 17.19 -4.66 0.08
N ARG A 131 17.77 -4.61 1.29
CA ARG A 131 17.72 -5.73 2.22
C ARG A 131 16.30 -5.95 2.73
N MET A 132 15.61 -4.88 3.13
CA MET A 132 14.22 -4.96 3.60
C MET A 132 13.28 -5.45 2.50
N GLU A 133 13.49 -5.01 1.26
CA GLU A 133 12.73 -5.43 0.08
C GLU A 133 12.77 -6.94 -0.09
N ARG A 134 13.97 -7.51 -0.06
CA ARG A 134 14.18 -8.97 -0.11
C ARG A 134 13.50 -9.69 1.04
N ILE A 135 13.56 -9.14 2.25
CA ILE A 135 12.89 -9.74 3.43
C ILE A 135 11.37 -9.74 3.23
N ILE A 136 10.79 -8.64 2.77
CA ILE A 136 9.35 -8.54 2.53
C ILE A 136 8.90 -9.55 1.48
N LEU A 137 9.61 -9.59 0.34
CA LEU A 137 9.31 -10.51 -0.76
C LEU A 137 9.44 -11.97 -0.35
N ASP A 138 10.48 -12.34 0.40
CA ASP A 138 10.67 -13.69 0.93
C ASP A 138 9.53 -14.10 1.89
N LYS A 139 9.21 -13.24 2.86
CA LYS A 139 8.18 -13.53 3.87
C LYS A 139 6.77 -13.52 3.33
N LEU A 140 6.51 -12.80 2.24
CA LEU A 140 5.22 -12.80 1.56
C LEU A 140 5.18 -13.73 0.34
N HIS A 141 6.21 -14.55 0.13
CA HIS A 141 6.32 -15.50 -0.98
C HIS A 141 6.09 -14.86 -2.36
N TRP A 142 6.58 -13.62 -2.54
CA TRP A 142 6.41 -12.82 -3.74
C TRP A 142 4.95 -12.52 -4.14
N ASP A 143 3.97 -12.86 -3.31
CA ASP A 143 2.55 -12.60 -3.58
C ASP A 143 2.14 -11.27 -2.95
N LEU A 144 2.49 -10.15 -3.61
CA LEU A 144 2.16 -8.79 -3.15
C LEU A 144 0.78 -8.32 -3.61
N TYR A 145 0.28 -8.85 -4.74
CA TYR A 145 -0.93 -8.38 -5.40
C TYR A 145 -2.21 -8.86 -4.69
N THR A 146 -2.62 -8.11 -3.67
CA THR A 146 -3.87 -8.31 -2.92
C THR A 146 -4.95 -7.37 -3.43
N ALA A 147 -6.21 -7.80 -3.31
CA ALA A 147 -7.33 -6.87 -3.48
C ALA A 147 -7.33 -5.87 -2.31
N THR A 148 -7.31 -4.59 -2.64
CA THR A 148 -7.33 -3.48 -1.69
C THR A 148 -8.74 -2.94 -1.51
N PRO A 149 -9.05 -2.25 -0.39
CA PRO A 149 -10.33 -1.57 -0.23
C PRO A 149 -10.63 -0.57 -1.35
N ILE A 150 -9.59 0.07 -1.93
CA ILE A 150 -9.74 1.01 -3.06
C ILE A 150 -10.19 0.26 -4.33
N ASP A 151 -9.65 -0.93 -4.61
CA ASP A 151 -10.12 -1.75 -5.75
C ASP A 151 -11.63 -2.02 -5.66
N PHE A 152 -12.11 -2.34 -4.46
CA PHE A 152 -13.53 -2.57 -4.22
C PHE A 152 -14.37 -1.30 -4.40
N VAL A 153 -13.86 -0.12 -4.00
CA VAL A 153 -14.54 1.16 -4.29
C VAL A 153 -14.73 1.35 -5.79
N HIS A 154 -13.69 1.12 -6.60
CA HIS A 154 -13.80 1.24 -8.06
C HIS A 154 -14.78 0.24 -8.67
N ILE A 155 -14.73 -1.02 -8.22
CA ILE A 155 -15.63 -2.08 -8.69
C ILE A 155 -17.08 -1.74 -8.34
N PHE A 156 -17.38 -1.41 -7.07
CA PHE A 156 -18.73 -1.08 -6.64
C PHE A 156 -19.26 0.19 -7.29
N HIS A 157 -18.42 1.22 -7.45
CA HIS A 157 -18.79 2.41 -8.21
C HIS A 157 -19.19 2.06 -9.65
N ALA A 158 -18.38 1.25 -10.35
CA ALA A 158 -18.66 0.84 -11.72
C ALA A 158 -19.96 0.01 -11.81
N MET A 159 -20.23 -0.84 -10.81
CA MET A 159 -21.48 -1.60 -10.72
C MET A 159 -22.69 -0.70 -10.50
N LEU A 160 -22.59 0.30 -9.62
CA LEU A 160 -23.65 1.28 -9.36
C LEU A 160 -23.96 2.11 -10.61
N VAL A 161 -22.92 2.63 -11.28
CA VAL A 161 -23.03 3.39 -12.54
C VAL A 161 -23.68 2.55 -13.64
N SER A 162 -23.31 1.28 -13.76
CA SER A 162 -23.85 0.37 -14.80
C SER A 162 -25.30 -0.04 -14.52
N SER A 163 -25.66 -0.21 -13.25
CA SER A 163 -26.99 -0.66 -12.85
C SER A 163 -28.01 0.48 -12.90
N HIS A 164 -27.58 1.71 -12.58
CA HIS A 164 -28.46 2.88 -12.55
C HIS A 164 -27.81 4.15 -13.13
N PRO A 165 -27.72 4.29 -14.46
CA PRO A 165 -27.11 5.47 -15.10
C PRO A 165 -27.82 6.80 -14.77
N HIS A 166 -29.06 6.74 -14.34
CA HIS A 166 -29.94 7.88 -14.02
C HIS A 166 -29.77 8.43 -12.59
N LEU A 167 -28.97 7.77 -11.73
CA LEU A 167 -28.66 8.24 -10.37
C LEU A 167 -27.44 9.17 -10.33
N ILE A 168 -26.62 9.19 -11.37
CA ILE A 168 -25.43 10.05 -11.52
C ILE A 168 -25.79 11.55 -11.45
N PRO A 169 -26.90 12.04 -12.04
CA PRO A 169 -27.30 13.45 -11.91
C PRO A 169 -27.94 13.80 -10.56
N SER A 170 -28.58 12.84 -9.88
CA SER A 170 -29.38 13.08 -8.66
C SER A 170 -28.54 13.18 -7.38
N ILE A 171 -27.36 12.57 -7.38
CA ILE A 171 -26.38 12.69 -6.29
C ILE A 171 -25.64 14.06 -6.33
N GLY A 172 -25.88 14.86 -7.38
CA GLY A 172 -25.36 16.21 -7.56
C GLY A 172 -26.30 17.35 -7.15
N LEU A 173 -27.45 17.09 -6.52
CA LEU A 173 -28.43 18.13 -6.17
C LEU A 173 -28.12 18.81 -4.82
N GLY A 174 -27.02 19.56 -4.82
CA GLY A 174 -26.59 20.41 -3.71
C GLY A 174 -25.41 21.27 -4.12
N SER A 175 -25.64 22.21 -5.05
CA SER A 175 -24.65 23.15 -5.61
C SER A 175 -23.60 22.54 -6.55
N GLY A 176 -23.79 22.78 -7.86
CA GLY A 176 -22.78 22.58 -8.90
C GLY A 176 -22.72 21.15 -9.46
N LYS A 177 -22.67 21.05 -10.80
CA LYS A 177 -22.42 19.80 -11.53
C LYS A 177 -21.10 19.19 -11.05
N ARG A 178 -21.14 18.24 -10.10
CA ARG A 178 -19.96 17.47 -9.71
C ARG A 178 -19.71 16.39 -10.76
N PRO A 179 -18.49 16.29 -11.33
CA PRO A 179 -18.18 15.24 -12.30
C PRO A 179 -18.20 13.86 -11.60
N PRO A 180 -18.54 12.77 -12.32
CA PRO A 180 -18.58 11.40 -11.78
C PRO A 180 -17.29 10.95 -11.07
N GLY A 181 -16.13 11.47 -11.47
CA GLY A 181 -14.85 11.18 -10.83
C GLY A 181 -14.73 11.69 -9.39
N LEU A 182 -15.53 12.68 -8.99
CA LEU A 182 -15.44 13.28 -7.67
C LEU A 182 -15.98 12.36 -6.57
N GLN A 183 -16.95 11.49 -6.89
CA GLN A 183 -17.52 10.54 -5.94
C GLN A 183 -16.51 9.46 -5.58
N VAL A 184 -15.89 8.86 -6.60
CA VAL A 184 -14.81 7.89 -6.42
C VAL A 184 -13.67 8.50 -5.64
N ALA A 185 -13.25 9.73 -5.97
CA ALA A 185 -12.19 10.42 -5.24
C ALA A 185 -12.54 10.63 -3.74
N LEU A 186 -13.80 10.99 -3.43
CA LEU A 186 -14.27 11.14 -2.05
C LEU A 186 -14.26 9.80 -1.29
N TRP A 187 -14.84 8.75 -1.88
CA TRP A 187 -14.85 7.41 -1.27
C TRP A 187 -13.45 6.86 -1.09
N THR A 188 -12.58 7.04 -2.07
CA THR A 188 -11.16 6.66 -2.00
C THR A 188 -10.47 7.38 -0.85
N ARG A 189 -10.71 8.69 -0.67
CA ARG A 189 -10.13 9.45 0.45
C ARG A 189 -10.68 8.98 1.81
N GLN A 190 -11.98 8.73 1.92
CA GLN A 190 -12.59 8.19 3.14
C GLN A 190 -12.00 6.83 3.50
N VAL A 191 -11.82 5.94 2.50
CA VAL A 191 -11.14 4.67 2.66
C VAL A 191 -9.71 4.87 3.17
N GLN A 192 -8.93 5.77 2.59
CA GLN A 192 -7.55 6.03 3.03
C GLN A 192 -7.47 6.47 4.50
N HIS A 193 -8.41 7.30 4.96
CA HIS A 193 -8.53 7.67 6.38
C HIS A 193 -8.92 6.47 7.24
N CYS A 194 -9.90 5.67 6.81
CA CYS A 194 -10.32 4.48 7.53
C CYS A 194 -9.21 3.42 7.63
N MET A 195 -8.35 3.32 6.62
CA MET A 195 -7.19 2.41 6.62
C MET A 195 -6.17 2.75 7.71
N ALA A 196 -6.14 4.00 8.21
CA ALA A 196 -5.30 4.38 9.34
C ALA A 196 -5.90 4.00 10.71
N CYS A 197 -7.18 3.66 10.78
CA CYS A 197 -7.84 3.24 12.01
C CYS A 197 -7.67 1.74 12.24
N HIS A 198 -7.06 1.38 13.37
CA HIS A 198 -6.81 -0.02 13.72
C HIS A 198 -8.08 -0.87 13.89
N GLN A 199 -9.21 -0.25 14.27
CA GLN A 199 -10.48 -0.95 14.47
C GLN A 199 -11.09 -1.34 13.12
N LEU A 200 -10.99 -0.44 12.14
CA LEU A 200 -11.55 -0.63 10.80
C LEU A 200 -10.74 -1.62 9.96
N TRP A 201 -9.45 -1.74 10.23
CA TRP A 201 -8.59 -2.71 9.53
C TRP A 201 -8.94 -4.18 9.83
N GLN A 202 -9.72 -4.46 10.88
CA GLN A 202 -10.15 -5.82 11.20
C GLN A 202 -11.19 -6.34 10.20
N PHE A 203 -11.89 -5.46 9.51
CA PHE A 203 -12.87 -5.81 8.48
C PHE A 203 -12.22 -5.96 7.12
N LYS A 204 -12.73 -6.91 6.33
CA LYS A 204 -12.34 -7.08 4.93
C LYS A 204 -12.47 -5.77 4.15
N GLY A 205 -11.62 -5.58 3.15
CA GLY A 205 -11.64 -4.40 2.29
C GLY A 205 -12.93 -4.27 1.51
N SER A 206 -13.53 -5.38 1.10
CA SER A 206 -14.86 -5.43 0.50
C SER A 206 -15.96 -4.89 1.44
N THR A 207 -15.97 -5.32 2.70
CA THR A 207 -16.89 -4.83 3.73
C THR A 207 -16.69 -3.35 4.02
N LEU A 208 -15.43 -2.91 4.18
CA LEU A 208 -15.10 -1.51 4.47
C LEU A 208 -15.53 -0.57 3.33
N ALA A 209 -15.22 -0.93 2.09
CA ALA A 209 -15.61 -0.16 0.91
C ALA A 209 -17.13 -0.06 0.80
N LEU A 210 -17.83 -1.19 1.03
CA LEU A 210 -19.29 -1.21 0.97
C LEU A 210 -19.93 -0.38 2.10
N ALA A 211 -19.36 -0.38 3.31
CA ALA A 211 -19.85 0.43 4.42
C ALA A 211 -19.78 1.93 4.11
N ILE A 212 -18.65 2.41 3.58
CA ILE A 212 -18.46 3.82 3.18
C ILE A 212 -19.43 4.21 2.07
N ILE A 213 -19.53 3.39 1.02
CA ILE A 213 -20.46 3.64 -0.09
C ILE A 213 -21.90 3.67 0.42
N THR A 214 -22.26 2.81 1.36
CA THR A 214 -23.62 2.75 1.90
C THR A 214 -23.99 4.00 2.70
N LEU A 215 -23.09 4.50 3.55
CA LEU A 215 -23.30 5.74 4.31
C LEU A 215 -23.59 6.92 3.36
N GLU A 216 -22.86 7.00 2.25
CA GLU A 216 -23.06 8.02 1.24
C GLU A 216 -24.35 7.81 0.43
N LEU A 217 -24.68 6.56 0.06
CA LEU A 217 -25.93 6.25 -0.65
C LEU A 217 -27.18 6.54 0.18
N GLU A 218 -27.13 6.31 1.50
CA GLU A 218 -28.21 6.62 2.44
C GLU A 218 -28.50 8.12 2.50
N ALA A 219 -27.46 8.95 2.45
CA ALA A 219 -27.60 10.41 2.43
C ALA A 219 -28.16 10.94 1.11
N LEU A 220 -27.90 10.24 0.00
CA LEU A 220 -28.06 10.81 -1.35
C LEU A 220 -29.25 10.23 -2.14
N THR A 221 -29.75 9.04 -1.78
CA THR A 221 -30.71 8.30 -2.63
C THR A 221 -31.85 7.65 -1.84
N PRO A 222 -33.12 7.74 -2.29
CA PRO A 222 -34.25 7.11 -1.60
C PRO A 222 -34.32 5.59 -1.78
N ASP A 223 -33.75 5.04 -2.86
CA ASP A 223 -33.76 3.61 -3.20
C ASP A 223 -32.49 2.86 -2.73
N TRP A 224 -31.74 3.45 -1.79
CA TRP A 224 -30.45 2.95 -1.30
C TRP A 224 -30.51 1.48 -0.84
N PHE A 225 -31.63 1.06 -0.23
CA PHE A 225 -31.78 -0.27 0.33
C PHE A 225 -31.77 -1.39 -0.73
N SER A 226 -32.37 -1.15 -1.90
CA SER A 226 -32.37 -2.13 -3.00
C SER A 226 -30.98 -2.31 -3.58
N MET A 227 -30.25 -1.19 -3.75
CA MET A 227 -28.87 -1.19 -4.25
C MET A 227 -27.93 -1.88 -3.26
N LEU A 228 -28.08 -1.57 -1.96
CA LEU A 228 -27.33 -2.20 -0.89
C LEU A 228 -27.55 -3.72 -0.89
N THR A 229 -28.81 -4.17 -0.99
CA THR A 229 -29.13 -5.60 -0.94
C THR A 229 -28.52 -6.36 -2.13
N ASP A 230 -28.50 -5.75 -3.32
CA ASP A 230 -27.84 -6.35 -4.50
C ASP A 230 -26.32 -6.43 -4.31
N LEU A 231 -25.69 -5.33 -3.85
CA LEU A 231 -24.25 -5.28 -3.61
C LEU A 231 -23.81 -6.23 -2.49
N LEU A 232 -24.54 -6.30 -1.37
CA LEU A 232 -24.25 -7.23 -0.28
C LEU A 232 -24.28 -8.69 -0.74
N LYS A 233 -25.29 -9.05 -1.55
CA LYS A 233 -25.41 -10.41 -2.10
C LYS A 233 -24.24 -10.74 -3.03
N LYS A 234 -23.84 -9.81 -3.89
CA LYS A 234 -22.73 -9.99 -4.82
C LYS A 234 -21.36 -9.99 -4.11
N ALA A 235 -21.20 -9.20 -3.06
CA ALA A 235 -19.99 -9.13 -2.26
C ALA A 235 -19.84 -10.32 -1.29
N GLN A 236 -20.88 -11.14 -1.11
CA GLN A 236 -20.93 -12.26 -0.17
C GLN A 236 -20.56 -11.87 1.28
N VAL A 237 -20.94 -10.66 1.68
CA VAL A 237 -20.64 -10.10 3.02
C VAL A 237 -21.76 -10.46 3.99
N ASP A 238 -21.39 -10.92 5.20
CA ASP A 238 -22.35 -11.21 6.26
C ASP A 238 -22.99 -9.92 6.78
N SER A 239 -24.32 -9.94 6.98
CA SER A 239 -25.06 -8.75 7.39
C SER A 239 -24.68 -8.24 8.79
N ALA A 240 -24.30 -9.12 9.72
CA ALA A 240 -23.93 -8.70 11.06
C ALA A 240 -22.53 -8.06 11.06
N GLU A 241 -21.57 -8.65 10.34
CA GLU A 241 -20.24 -8.05 10.14
C GLU A 241 -20.35 -6.69 9.43
N PHE A 242 -21.23 -6.58 8.44
CA PHE A 242 -21.47 -5.33 7.73
C PHE A 242 -22.03 -4.23 8.64
N ILE A 243 -23.08 -4.53 9.42
CA ILE A 243 -23.68 -3.54 10.33
C ILE A 243 -22.65 -3.03 11.32
N HIS A 244 -21.87 -3.93 11.91
CA HIS A 244 -20.82 -3.55 12.85
C HIS A 244 -19.74 -2.68 12.19
N CYS A 245 -19.27 -3.07 11.00
CA CYS A 245 -18.31 -2.26 10.24
C CYS A 245 -18.86 -0.86 9.96
N LYS A 246 -20.12 -0.77 9.52
CA LYS A 246 -20.78 0.49 9.21
C LYS A 246 -20.86 1.41 10.41
N GLU A 247 -21.25 0.91 11.59
CA GLU A 247 -21.30 1.70 12.83
C GLU A 247 -19.93 2.26 13.21
N VAL A 248 -18.87 1.44 13.13
CA VAL A 248 -17.50 1.87 13.46
C VAL A 248 -16.98 2.89 12.44
N VAL A 249 -17.30 2.73 11.14
CA VAL A 249 -16.93 3.71 10.11
C VAL A 249 -17.64 5.03 10.37
N ASP A 250 -18.93 4.98 10.67
CA ASP A 250 -19.73 6.17 10.94
C ASP A 250 -19.20 6.95 12.15
N GLU A 251 -18.94 6.26 13.26
CA GLU A 251 -18.35 6.86 14.46
C GLU A 251 -16.95 7.45 14.18
N TYR A 252 -16.12 6.74 13.44
CA TYR A 252 -14.77 7.19 13.10
C TYR A 252 -14.79 8.44 12.21
N LEU A 253 -15.59 8.45 11.15
CA LEU A 253 -15.69 9.59 10.23
C LEU A 253 -16.25 10.83 10.95
N HIS A 254 -17.28 10.68 11.78
CA HIS A 254 -17.79 11.78 12.62
C HIS A 254 -16.74 12.30 13.61
N SER A 255 -15.93 11.41 14.21
CA SER A 255 -14.85 11.82 15.11
C SER A 255 -13.75 12.62 14.39
N LEU A 256 -13.47 12.27 13.13
CA LEU A 256 -12.51 12.97 12.29
C LEU A 256 -13.01 14.36 11.92
N GLU A 257 -14.29 14.49 11.57
CA GLU A 257 -14.95 15.77 11.35
C GLU A 257 -14.95 16.65 12.60
N PHE A 258 -15.15 16.08 13.79
CA PHE A 258 -15.12 16.82 15.07
C PHE A 258 -13.70 17.25 15.49
N SER A 259 -12.67 16.49 15.09
CA SER A 259 -11.26 16.82 15.36
C SER A 259 -10.74 18.00 14.51
N LEU A 260 -11.40 18.28 13.39
CA LEU A 260 -11.13 19.43 12.54
C LEU A 260 -12.02 20.59 13.02
N THR A 261 -11.41 21.73 13.38
CA THR A 261 -12.14 22.85 13.99
C THR A 261 -13.35 23.28 13.15
N THR A 262 -14.48 23.54 13.82
CA THR A 262 -15.83 23.86 13.31
C THR A 262 -15.93 25.09 12.39
N ASN A 263 -14.81 25.72 12.04
CA ASN A 263 -14.71 26.82 11.07
C ASN A 263 -13.81 26.51 9.86
N ALA A 264 -13.28 25.29 9.73
CA ALA A 264 -12.91 24.77 8.43
C ALA A 264 -14.20 24.41 7.71
N VAL A 265 -14.88 25.42 7.16
CA VAL A 265 -15.76 25.21 6.02
C VAL A 265 -14.94 24.33 5.07
N TYR A 266 -15.41 23.12 4.79
CA TYR A 266 -15.00 22.44 3.57
C TYR A 266 -15.47 23.34 2.42
N ILE A 267 -14.72 24.40 2.15
CA ILE A 267 -14.43 24.73 0.77
C ILE A 267 -13.60 23.53 0.36
N PHE A 268 -14.33 22.52 -0.11
CA PHE A 268 -13.89 21.54 -1.08
C PHE A 268 -12.98 22.31 -2.05
N ASN A 269 -11.69 22.34 -1.75
CA ASN A 269 -10.72 23.07 -2.56
C ASN A 269 -10.45 22.17 -3.75
N SER A 270 -11.35 22.28 -4.73
CA SER A 270 -11.27 21.69 -6.06
C SER A 270 -9.98 22.04 -6.81
N THR A 271 -9.17 22.95 -6.27
CA THR A 271 -7.85 23.32 -6.76
C THR A 271 -6.82 22.21 -6.61
N GLN A 272 -6.85 21.38 -5.55
CA GLN A 272 -5.91 20.26 -5.41
C GLN A 272 -6.20 19.11 -6.41
N ILE A 273 -7.49 18.86 -6.69
CA ILE A 273 -7.93 17.84 -7.65
C ILE A 273 -7.59 18.25 -9.09
N GLN A 274 -7.69 19.55 -9.41
CA GLN A 274 -7.29 20.07 -10.72
C GLN A 274 -5.78 20.06 -10.95
N GLU A 275 -4.96 20.17 -9.90
CA GLU A 275 -3.50 20.04 -10.00
C GLU A 275 -3.07 18.58 -10.19
N GLU A 276 -3.73 17.63 -9.53
CA GLU A 276 -3.50 16.19 -9.73
C GLU A 276 -3.91 15.74 -11.15
N GLU A 277 -5.06 16.19 -11.68
CA GLU A 277 -5.47 15.88 -13.07
C GLU A 277 -4.63 16.63 -14.12
N ARG A 278 -4.12 17.85 -13.85
CA ARG A 278 -3.22 18.55 -14.78
C ARG A 278 -1.82 17.94 -14.83
N ALA A 279 -1.31 17.45 -13.70
CA ALA A 279 0.00 16.81 -13.63
C ALA A 279 0.08 15.50 -14.42
N GLN A 280 -1.07 14.87 -14.72
CA GLN A 280 -1.19 13.65 -15.53
C GLN A 280 -1.19 13.92 -17.05
N SER A 281 -1.02 15.17 -17.50
CA SER A 281 -0.83 15.47 -18.93
C SER A 281 0.66 15.48 -19.30
N PRO A 282 1.11 14.73 -20.33
CA PRO A 282 2.53 14.55 -20.62
C PRO A 282 3.10 15.84 -21.21
N THR A 283 3.69 16.66 -20.35
CA THR A 283 4.44 17.84 -20.76
C THR A 283 5.90 17.44 -20.93
N ARG A 284 6.30 17.22 -22.19
CA ARG A 284 7.69 17.00 -22.63
C ARG A 284 8.65 17.96 -21.90
N HIS A 285 9.48 17.44 -21.01
CA HIS A 285 10.65 18.17 -20.54
C HIS A 285 11.94 17.37 -20.74
N LEU A 286 12.93 18.15 -21.15
CA LEU A 286 14.18 17.87 -21.83
C LEU A 286 15.06 16.76 -21.23
N ARG A 287 15.67 16.01 -22.15
CA ARG A 287 16.95 15.31 -21.99
C ARG A 287 17.94 16.13 -21.17
N GLU A 288 18.40 15.58 -20.06
CA GLU A 288 19.76 15.82 -19.56
C GLU A 288 20.52 14.50 -19.52
N SER A 289 21.60 14.50 -20.29
CA SER A 289 22.59 13.44 -20.43
C SER A 289 23.65 13.63 -19.35
N GLY A 290 23.86 12.62 -18.49
CA GLY A 290 24.82 12.72 -17.41
C GLY A 290 25.30 11.37 -16.86
N ARG A 291 26.15 10.71 -17.66
CA ARG A 291 27.25 9.77 -17.31
C ARG A 291 27.05 8.78 -16.16
N ASP A 292 26.94 7.52 -16.54
CA ASP A 292 27.21 6.35 -15.72
C ASP A 292 28.61 6.42 -15.08
N GLN A 293 28.66 6.17 -13.78
CA GLN A 293 29.89 5.77 -13.08
C GLN A 293 29.57 4.47 -12.35
N GLU A 294 30.16 3.38 -12.85
CA GLU A 294 30.17 2.05 -12.26
C GLU A 294 30.88 2.11 -10.90
N ASP A 295 30.17 1.82 -9.81
CA ASP A 295 30.74 1.40 -8.52
C ASP A 295 30.02 0.11 -8.10
N SER A 296 30.28 -0.95 -8.84
CA SER A 296 30.19 -2.31 -8.31
C SER A 296 31.45 -2.51 -7.48
N ASP A 297 31.33 -2.74 -6.18
CA ASP A 297 32.17 -3.68 -5.39
C ASP A 297 32.10 -3.52 -3.86
N GLU A 298 31.21 -2.69 -3.30
CA GLU A 298 30.98 -2.64 -1.82
C GLU A 298 29.87 -3.60 -1.31
N TYR A 299 29.48 -4.59 -2.10
CA TYR A 299 28.27 -5.42 -1.87
C TYR A 299 28.42 -6.53 -0.81
N TYR A 300 29.63 -6.88 -0.36
CA TYR A 300 29.82 -7.94 0.63
C TYR A 300 30.97 -7.65 1.60
N ASP A 301 30.67 -7.08 2.78
CA ASP A 301 31.52 -7.31 3.96
C ASP A 301 30.82 -7.17 5.33
N GLY A 302 29.48 -7.13 5.36
CA GLY A 302 28.71 -6.81 6.58
C GLY A 302 28.01 -7.95 7.30
N PHE A 303 28.39 -9.23 7.14
CA PHE A 303 27.51 -10.36 7.54
C PHE A 303 28.11 -11.49 8.40
N ARG A 304 29.22 -11.30 9.12
CA ARG A 304 29.82 -12.42 9.87
C ARG A 304 29.44 -12.58 11.36
N ASN A 305 28.67 -11.68 11.98
CA ASN A 305 28.45 -11.72 13.44
C ASN A 305 27.01 -11.89 13.94
N LEU A 306 26.13 -12.60 13.22
CA LEU A 306 24.75 -12.85 13.71
C LEU A 306 24.37 -14.32 13.87
N TYR A 307 25.31 -15.25 13.71
CA TYR A 307 25.12 -16.66 14.08
C TYR A 307 26.35 -17.16 14.82
N ASN A 308 26.34 -17.02 16.14
CA ASN A 308 26.96 -17.98 17.04
C ASN A 308 26.15 -17.95 18.34
N GLU A 309 25.44 -19.06 18.59
CA GLU A 309 24.82 -19.37 19.86
C GLU A 309 25.88 -19.54 20.95
N GLU A 310 25.41 -19.38 22.18
CA GLU A 310 26.09 -19.46 23.46
C GLU A 310 27.10 -20.62 23.60
N ALA A 311 28.32 -20.30 24.01
CA ALA A 311 29.12 -21.13 24.92
C ALA A 311 30.13 -20.24 25.67
N THR A 312 30.15 -20.40 26.99
CA THR A 312 30.88 -19.64 28.03
C THR A 312 32.40 -19.96 28.10
N PRO A 313 33.20 -19.23 28.92
CA PRO A 313 34.58 -18.85 28.61
C PRO A 313 35.65 -19.80 29.17
N GLY A 314 36.84 -19.79 28.54
CA GLY A 314 38.03 -20.51 29.02
C GLY A 314 39.34 -20.02 28.40
N ALA A 315 40.08 -19.25 29.21
CA ALA A 315 41.54 -19.18 29.38
C ALA A 315 42.52 -19.29 28.19
N GLU A 316 43.32 -18.21 28.09
CA GLU A 316 44.79 -18.19 28.00
C GLU A 316 45.53 -18.64 26.72
N GLY A 317 46.33 -17.70 26.17
CA GLY A 317 47.76 -17.96 25.99
C GLY A 317 48.41 -17.71 24.62
N SER A 318 49.16 -16.61 24.54
CA SER A 318 50.53 -16.51 23.97
C SER A 318 50.77 -16.47 22.43
N ASN A 319 51.12 -15.26 21.98
CA ASN A 319 52.30 -14.85 21.17
C ASN A 319 52.91 -15.79 20.10
N ARG A 320 53.10 -15.26 18.87
CA ARG A 320 54.43 -14.91 18.30
C ARG A 320 54.35 -14.32 16.87
N ASP A 321 55.14 -13.28 16.65
CA ASP A 321 55.59 -12.71 15.36
C ASP A 321 56.33 -13.75 14.49
N ASP A 322 56.35 -13.60 13.15
CA ASP A 322 57.53 -13.15 12.39
C ASP A 322 57.31 -13.11 10.84
N SER A 323 57.92 -12.07 10.25
CA SER A 323 58.53 -11.85 8.90
C SER A 323 57.95 -12.27 7.53
N PHE A 324 58.15 -11.30 6.62
CA PHE A 324 58.15 -11.30 5.15
C PHE A 324 59.18 -12.25 4.51
N GLU A 325 58.89 -12.76 3.31
CA GLU A 325 59.76 -12.65 2.10
C GLU A 325 59.03 -13.09 0.82
N GLN A 326 59.59 -12.66 -0.32
CA GLN A 326 59.01 -12.42 -1.64
C GLN A 326 59.56 -13.42 -2.67
N GLU A 327 58.77 -13.90 -3.66
CA GLU A 327 59.24 -14.20 -5.04
C GLU A 327 58.09 -14.57 -6.01
N ASP A 328 58.05 -13.87 -7.14
CA ASP A 328 57.22 -14.10 -8.34
C ASP A 328 57.72 -15.32 -9.15
N ILE A 329 56.83 -15.94 -9.96
CA ILE A 329 56.98 -16.16 -11.43
C ILE A 329 56.08 -17.29 -11.99
N SER A 330 55.17 -16.87 -12.89
CA SER A 330 54.60 -17.57 -14.09
C SER A 330 53.68 -18.79 -13.92
N SER A 331 52.72 -19.10 -14.79
CA SER A 331 51.97 -18.43 -15.86
C SER A 331 50.89 -19.44 -16.30
N CYS A 332 49.63 -19.02 -16.45
CA CYS A 332 48.55 -19.87 -16.98
C CYS A 332 48.70 -20.13 -18.50
N PRO A 333 48.31 -21.32 -19.02
CA PRO A 333 48.25 -21.59 -20.45
C PRO A 333 46.88 -21.21 -21.07
N PRO A 334 46.80 -20.94 -22.39
CA PRO A 334 45.57 -20.53 -23.08
C PRO A 334 44.72 -21.72 -23.55
N LEU A 335 43.39 -21.58 -23.47
CA LEU A 335 42.38 -22.55 -23.94
C LEU A 335 42.00 -22.27 -25.41
N HIS A 336 42.09 -23.27 -26.27
CA HIS A 336 41.57 -23.28 -27.64
C HIS A 336 40.10 -23.77 -27.69
N PRO A 337 39.30 -23.35 -28.71
CA PRO A 337 37.89 -23.71 -28.83
C PRO A 337 37.63 -25.13 -29.40
N ALA A 338 36.41 -25.61 -29.13
CA ALA A 338 35.92 -26.98 -29.26
C ALA A 338 35.79 -27.52 -30.69
N VAL A 339 36.03 -28.83 -30.85
CA VAL A 339 35.63 -29.63 -32.02
C VAL A 339 34.77 -30.78 -31.54
N ASN A 340 33.49 -30.74 -31.90
CA ASN A 340 32.82 -31.77 -32.69
C ASN A 340 31.61 -31.18 -33.38
#